data_AF-A0A2S2PYC1-F1
#
_entry.id   AF-A0A2S2PYC1-F1
#
_cell.length_a   1.000
_cell.length_b   1.000
_cell.length_c   1.000
_cell.angle_alpha   90.00
_cell.angle_beta   90.00
_cell.angle_gamma   90.00
#
_symmetry.space_group_name_H-M   'P 1'
#
loop_
_entity.id
_entity.type
_entity.pdbx_description
1 polymer ?
#
loop_
_entity_poly.entity_id
_entity_poly.type
_entity_poly.pdbx_seq_one_letter_code
_entity_poly.pdbx_strand_id
1 'polypeptide(L)'
;MNHIPVTIASVYPQPIKKLTYQEFSTLIESFTNTYIMGGDFNAKHPLWGSITTNNRGRTLHKIIIDKKIKWISPLSPTYWPTDPNKNPDLLDFFITNLPNHIQTHIQNSNILSSDHSPILLTINSKLISLKKITTLTPGPTNWNEFQHTLKTKINLSISLKSSIEIDNAIDSFTTLIQKAALDSSPEPSTTKPDKINLPHHIQQLLSEKIQARNRWQRTRMPSDKKTLNHLSNSLKNILKKYNSDKYQSYIESLSNNKNSIWKSTKKILSHRQIMPPLRNSDNSLAITNNDKANLISTYLEDNFKPHNDINDNEHYLTIENIVNQPLSAFSPFQPKHNSIRDNLYY
;
A
#
# COMPACT_ATOMS: atom_id res chain seq x y z
N MET A 1 10.76 -11.52 3.59
CA MET A 1 10.13 -10.49 4.43
C MET A 1 9.20 -11.07 5.48
N ASN A 2 8.64 -12.27 5.31
CA ASN A 2 7.79 -12.86 6.34
C ASN A 2 8.58 -12.93 7.66
N HIS A 3 8.10 -12.21 8.68
CA HIS A 3 8.67 -12.03 10.02
C HIS A 3 9.79 -10.98 10.22
N ILE A 4 10.14 -10.16 9.21
CA ILE A 4 11.02 -8.99 9.43
C ILE A 4 10.17 -7.72 9.37
N PRO A 5 9.99 -6.98 10.48
CA PRO A 5 9.32 -5.69 10.43
C PRO A 5 10.17 -4.71 9.59
N VAL A 6 9.58 -4.22 8.49
CA VAL A 6 10.23 -3.26 7.58
C VAL A 6 9.44 -1.96 7.56
N THR A 7 10.08 -0.86 7.93
CA THR A 7 9.53 0.49 7.79
C THR A 7 9.78 1.02 6.39
N ILE A 8 8.73 1.48 5.70
CA ILE A 8 8.85 2.11 4.39
C ILE A 8 8.63 3.61 4.57
N ALA A 9 9.59 4.41 4.10
CA ALA A 9 9.53 5.86 4.21
C ALA A 9 9.78 6.54 2.85
N SER A 10 9.07 7.62 2.62
CA SER A 10 9.28 8.50 1.46
C SER A 10 10.11 9.70 1.90
N VAL A 11 11.13 10.06 1.13
CA VAL A 11 12.05 11.14 1.49
C VAL A 11 12.09 12.19 0.38
N TYR A 12 11.91 13.46 0.76
CA TYR A 12 12.01 14.60 -0.15
C TYR A 12 12.63 15.82 0.56
N PRO A 13 13.98 15.91 0.66
CA PRO A 13 14.64 17.13 1.07
C PRO A 13 14.49 18.19 -0.02
N GLN A 14 13.97 19.36 0.35
CA GLN A 14 13.90 20.50 -0.56
C GLN A 14 15.28 20.83 -1.13
N PRO A 15 15.41 21.11 -2.45
CA PRO A 15 16.71 21.32 -3.10
C PRO A 15 17.58 22.39 -2.45
N ILE A 16 16.95 23.47 -1.96
CA ILE A 16 17.61 24.66 -1.41
C ILE A 16 18.03 24.46 0.05
N LYS A 17 17.26 23.68 0.84
CA LYS A 17 17.51 23.51 2.27
C LYS A 17 18.79 22.72 2.49
N LYS A 18 19.78 23.33 3.14
CA LYS A 18 20.99 22.60 3.56
C LYS A 18 20.58 21.55 4.59
N LEU A 19 21.07 20.33 4.40
CA LEU A 19 20.81 19.21 5.28
C LEU A 19 22.16 18.77 5.83
N THR A 20 22.32 18.91 7.14
CA THR A 20 23.56 18.60 7.84
C THR A 20 23.70 17.10 8.05
N TYR A 21 24.93 16.67 8.36
CA TYR A 21 25.19 15.28 8.73
C TYR A 21 24.32 14.84 9.92
N GLN A 22 24.22 15.69 10.94
CA GLN A 22 23.49 15.38 12.17
C GLN A 22 22.00 15.19 11.90
N GLU A 23 21.35 16.15 11.21
CA GLU A 23 19.92 16.07 10.90
C GLU A 23 19.56 14.80 10.13
N PHE A 24 20.38 14.44 9.12
CA PHE A 24 20.12 13.25 8.32
C PHE A 24 20.46 11.96 9.07
N SER A 25 21.49 11.98 9.92
CA SER A 25 21.82 10.88 10.83
C SER A 25 20.66 10.60 11.77
N THR A 26 20.16 11.62 12.46
CA THR A 26 19.04 11.52 13.40
C THR A 26 17.78 10.98 12.71
N LEU A 27 17.50 11.43 11.49
CA LEU A 27 16.40 10.88 10.69
C LEU A 27 16.58 9.37 10.45
N ILE A 28 17.76 8.93 10.00
CA ILE A 28 18.02 7.50 9.78
C ILE A 28 17.94 6.70 11.07
N GLU A 29 18.46 7.25 12.17
CA GLU A 29 18.49 6.60 13.48
C GLU A 29 17.11 6.51 14.14
N SER A 30 16.15 7.37 13.74
CA SER A 30 14.76 7.25 14.17
C SER A 30 14.09 5.94 13.72
N PHE A 31 14.65 5.27 12.71
CA PHE A 31 14.20 3.96 12.25
C PHE A 31 14.92 2.85 13.02
N THR A 32 14.28 2.33 14.07
CA THR A 32 14.85 1.30 14.96
C THR A 32 14.99 -0.08 14.32
N ASN A 33 14.20 -0.36 13.27
CA ASN A 33 14.12 -1.67 12.62
C ASN A 33 14.73 -1.66 11.20
N THR A 34 14.47 -2.72 10.43
CA THR A 34 14.78 -2.71 9.00
C THR A 34 13.96 -1.62 8.31
N TYR A 35 14.57 -0.85 7.41
CA TYR A 35 13.91 0.24 6.70
C TYR A 35 14.25 0.25 5.21
N ILE A 36 13.34 0.85 4.44
CA ILE A 36 13.53 1.20 3.04
C ILE A 36 13.05 2.64 2.89
N MET A 37 14.00 3.53 2.65
CA MET A 37 13.73 4.95 2.39
C MET A 37 13.92 5.21 0.90
N GLY A 38 12.91 5.74 0.24
CA GLY A 38 12.97 6.05 -1.19
C GLY A 38 12.43 7.43 -1.52
N GLY A 39 12.98 8.06 -2.56
CA GLY A 39 12.47 9.32 -3.06
C GLY A 39 13.55 10.15 -3.74
N ASP A 40 13.21 11.41 -4.01
CA ASP A 40 14.13 12.40 -4.57
C ASP A 40 14.97 13.00 -3.45
N PHE A 41 16.21 12.52 -3.30
CA PHE A 41 17.14 13.00 -2.29
C PHE A 41 17.77 14.35 -2.64
N ASN A 42 17.60 14.86 -3.88
CA ASN A 42 18.29 16.04 -4.38
C ASN A 42 19.82 15.99 -4.09
N ALA A 43 20.38 14.79 -4.04
CA ALA A 43 21.74 14.50 -3.60
C ALA A 43 22.51 13.88 -4.78
N LYS A 44 23.62 14.51 -5.14
CA LYS A 44 24.43 14.13 -6.30
C LYS A 44 25.73 13.51 -5.82
N HIS A 45 25.95 12.25 -6.18
CA HIS A 45 27.22 11.56 -5.96
C HIS A 45 27.38 10.39 -6.97
N PRO A 46 28.60 10.14 -7.50
CA PRO A 46 28.87 9.01 -8.40
C PRO A 46 28.49 7.65 -7.84
N LEU A 47 28.53 7.47 -6.51
CA LEU A 47 28.20 6.22 -5.82
C LEU A 47 26.85 5.63 -6.26
N TRP A 48 25.82 6.47 -6.40
CA TRP A 48 24.50 6.04 -6.84
C TRP A 48 24.22 6.35 -8.31
N GLY A 49 25.20 6.84 -9.08
CA GLY A 49 25.08 7.05 -10.52
C GLY A 49 24.85 8.49 -10.97
N SER A 50 25.05 9.49 -10.09
CA SER A 50 25.07 10.90 -10.51
C SER A 50 26.40 11.26 -11.19
N ILE A 51 26.36 12.15 -12.18
CA ILE A 51 27.55 12.60 -12.92
C ILE A 51 28.44 13.51 -12.04
N THR A 52 27.83 14.25 -11.12
CA THR A 52 28.51 15.26 -10.32
C THR A 52 28.34 14.98 -8.84
N THR A 53 29.11 15.70 -8.02
CA THR A 53 28.98 15.65 -6.56
C THR A 53 28.55 17.00 -6.02
N ASN A 54 27.44 17.05 -5.27
CA ASN A 54 27.03 18.25 -4.52
C ASN A 54 27.24 18.06 -3.01
N ASN A 55 27.13 19.15 -2.23
CA ASN A 55 27.35 19.09 -0.78
C ASN A 55 26.43 18.07 -0.08
N ARG A 56 25.16 18.02 -0.48
CA ARG A 56 24.20 17.05 0.06
C ARG A 56 24.62 15.61 -0.23
N GLY A 57 25.11 15.34 -1.44
CA GLY A 57 25.64 14.04 -1.81
C GLY A 57 26.91 13.66 -1.06
N ARG A 58 27.81 14.61 -0.76
CA ARG A 58 28.97 14.35 0.12
C ARG A 58 28.52 13.97 1.54
N THR A 59 27.57 14.71 2.10
CA THR A 59 27.00 14.42 3.42
C THR A 59 26.35 13.03 3.45
N LEU A 60 25.47 12.75 2.48
CA LEU A 60 24.78 11.47 2.38
C LEU A 60 25.74 10.31 2.16
N HIS A 61 26.75 10.49 1.31
CA HIS A 61 27.81 9.51 1.10
C HIS A 61 28.55 9.18 2.40
N LYS A 62 28.96 10.19 3.15
CA LYS A 62 29.61 10.00 4.46
C LYS A 62 28.72 9.17 5.39
N ILE A 63 27.44 9.49 5.48
CA ILE A 63 26.50 8.75 6.34
C ILE A 63 26.33 7.30 5.88
N ILE A 64 26.22 7.07 4.57
CA ILE A 64 26.11 5.72 4.01
C ILE A 64 27.30 4.85 4.42
N ILE A 65 28.52 5.41 4.37
CA ILE A 65 29.74 4.71 4.79
C ILE A 65 29.76 4.51 6.31
N ASP A 66 29.59 5.59 7.08
CA ASP A 66 29.72 5.58 8.55
C ASP A 66 28.69 4.63 9.20
N LYS A 67 27.46 4.60 8.67
CA LYS A 67 26.35 3.75 9.16
C LYS A 67 26.19 2.43 8.42
N LYS A 68 27.07 2.11 7.46
CA LYS A 68 27.03 0.88 6.65
C LYS A 68 25.66 0.64 5.97
N ILE A 69 25.07 1.71 5.46
CA ILE A 69 23.77 1.69 4.76
C ILE A 69 24.00 1.23 3.32
N LYS A 70 23.00 0.58 2.72
CA LYS A 70 23.01 0.24 1.29
C LYS A 70 22.23 1.28 0.50
N TRP A 71 22.66 1.55 -0.72
CA TRP A 71 21.87 2.27 -1.70
C TRP A 71 21.39 1.31 -2.78
N ILE A 72 20.21 1.58 -3.33
CA ILE A 72 19.65 0.86 -4.48
C ILE A 72 19.22 1.93 -5.47
N SER A 73 19.96 2.05 -6.56
CA SER A 73 19.71 3.02 -7.62
C SER A 73 19.63 2.34 -8.99
N PRO A 74 18.86 2.90 -9.92
CA PRO A 74 18.84 2.42 -11.30
C PRO A 74 20.15 2.76 -12.02
N LEU A 75 20.42 2.11 -13.15
CA LEU A 75 21.60 2.41 -13.99
C LEU A 75 21.44 3.67 -14.84
N SER A 76 20.23 4.20 -14.97
CA SER A 76 19.90 5.31 -15.86
C SER A 76 19.37 6.52 -15.10
N PRO A 77 19.54 7.75 -15.63
CA PRO A 77 19.06 8.97 -14.98
C PRO A 77 17.58 8.91 -14.62
N THR A 78 17.23 9.48 -13.48
CA THR A 78 15.86 9.60 -12.99
C THR A 78 15.31 11.00 -13.20
N TYR A 79 16.17 12.01 -13.30
CA TYR A 79 15.81 13.39 -13.58
C TYR A 79 16.20 13.78 -15.02
N TRP A 80 15.23 14.28 -15.78
CA TRP A 80 15.34 14.66 -17.19
C TRP A 80 14.93 16.11 -17.40
N PRO A 81 15.83 17.08 -17.17
CA PRO A 81 15.50 18.51 -17.28
C PRO A 81 14.99 18.85 -18.68
N THR A 82 14.18 19.89 -18.83
CA THR A 82 13.77 20.36 -20.17
C THR A 82 14.81 21.31 -20.78
N ASP A 83 15.57 22.02 -19.93
CA ASP A 83 16.66 22.90 -20.33
C ASP A 83 17.78 22.10 -21.03
N PRO A 84 18.14 22.44 -22.29
CA PRO A 84 19.20 21.75 -23.02
C PRO A 84 20.59 21.93 -22.40
N ASN A 85 20.80 22.98 -21.59
CA ASN A 85 22.08 23.22 -20.91
C ASN A 85 22.23 22.38 -19.64
N LYS A 86 21.18 21.66 -19.22
CA LYS A 86 21.22 20.78 -18.05
C LYS A 86 21.29 19.32 -18.49
N ASN A 87 22.24 18.62 -17.91
CA ASN A 87 22.38 17.19 -18.12
C ASN A 87 21.35 16.40 -17.29
N PRO A 88 20.83 15.28 -17.81
CA PRO A 88 20.12 14.30 -17.01
C PRO A 88 20.95 13.83 -15.81
N ASP A 89 20.28 13.53 -14.72
CA ASP A 89 20.96 13.14 -13.47
C ASP A 89 20.18 12.07 -12.70
N LEU A 90 20.83 11.44 -11.73
CA LEU A 90 20.22 10.46 -10.84
C LEU A 90 20.03 11.07 -9.46
N LEU A 91 18.78 11.35 -9.13
CA LEU A 91 18.37 11.98 -7.85
C LEU A 91 17.40 11.11 -7.05
N ASP A 92 16.69 10.21 -7.74
CA ASP A 92 15.70 9.32 -7.17
C ASP A 92 16.32 7.93 -6.97
N PHE A 93 16.42 7.49 -5.73
CA PHE A 93 16.93 6.16 -5.39
C PHE A 93 16.41 5.72 -4.03
N PHE A 94 16.84 4.55 -3.58
CA PHE A 94 16.54 4.05 -2.24
C PHE A 94 17.79 3.92 -1.39
N ILE A 95 17.66 4.14 -0.09
CA ILE A 95 18.63 3.76 0.93
C ILE A 95 17.99 2.78 1.92
N THR A 96 18.74 1.79 2.38
CA THR A 96 18.19 0.69 3.17
C THR A 96 19.24 -0.03 4.00
N ASN A 97 18.81 -0.63 5.12
CA ASN A 97 19.58 -1.61 5.89
C ASN A 97 19.03 -3.04 5.72
N LEU A 98 18.27 -3.33 4.64
CA LEU A 98 17.74 -4.66 4.34
C LEU A 98 18.84 -5.73 4.44
N PRO A 99 18.58 -6.90 5.04
CA PRO A 99 19.53 -8.01 5.07
C PRO A 99 20.03 -8.44 3.68
N ASN A 100 21.28 -8.91 3.58
CA ASN A 100 21.91 -9.33 2.31
C ASN A 100 21.16 -10.46 1.59
N HIS A 101 20.42 -11.31 2.31
CA HIS A 101 19.67 -12.41 1.71
C HIS A 101 18.38 -11.96 0.99
N ILE A 102 17.96 -10.69 1.16
CA ILE A 102 16.79 -10.15 0.49
C ILE A 102 17.22 -9.61 -0.87
N GLN A 103 16.82 -10.30 -1.93
CA GLN A 103 17.09 -9.86 -3.30
C GLN A 103 16.16 -8.70 -3.66
N THR A 104 16.76 -7.66 -4.25
CA THR A 104 16.06 -6.47 -4.74
C THR A 104 16.34 -6.29 -6.23
N HIS A 105 15.36 -5.76 -6.95
CA HIS A 105 15.49 -5.40 -8.36
C HIS A 105 14.90 -4.02 -8.56
N ILE A 106 15.66 -3.13 -9.20
CA ILE A 106 15.25 -1.75 -9.45
C ILE A 106 15.22 -1.45 -10.95
N GLN A 107 14.18 -0.76 -11.40
CA GLN A 107 14.04 -0.35 -12.79
C GLN A 107 13.39 1.03 -12.91
N ASN A 108 13.76 1.77 -13.96
CA ASN A 108 13.09 3.02 -14.31
C ASN A 108 11.85 2.75 -15.16
N SER A 109 10.82 3.57 -14.94
CA SER A 109 9.61 3.58 -15.74
C SER A 109 9.52 4.88 -16.53
N ASN A 110 9.20 4.75 -17.82
CA ASN A 110 8.99 5.89 -18.72
C ASN A 110 7.51 6.11 -19.05
N ILE A 111 6.61 5.54 -18.24
CA ILE A 111 5.17 5.61 -18.48
C ILE A 111 4.61 7.01 -18.17
N LEU A 112 5.14 7.67 -17.13
CA LEU A 112 4.65 8.99 -16.69
C LEU A 112 5.20 10.14 -17.56
N SER A 113 4.64 11.34 -17.36
CA SER A 113 4.97 12.55 -18.13
C SER A 113 5.81 13.58 -17.37
N SER A 114 6.18 13.31 -16.12
CA SER A 114 7.05 14.18 -15.32
C SER A 114 8.45 14.29 -15.95
N ASP A 115 9.20 15.33 -15.59
CA ASP A 115 10.65 15.41 -15.81
C ASP A 115 11.41 14.38 -14.95
N HIS A 116 10.80 13.85 -13.89
CA HIS A 116 11.27 12.65 -13.22
C HIS A 116 10.72 11.36 -13.86
N SER A 117 11.56 10.33 -13.95
CA SER A 117 11.20 8.96 -14.29
C SER A 117 10.98 8.18 -13.00
N PRO A 118 9.77 7.62 -12.75
CA PRO A 118 9.53 6.78 -11.59
C PRO A 118 10.48 5.61 -11.51
N ILE A 119 10.88 5.28 -10.29
CA ILE A 119 11.68 4.09 -9.98
C ILE A 119 10.77 3.04 -9.36
N LEU A 120 10.91 1.79 -9.80
CA LEU A 120 10.19 0.64 -9.28
C LEU A 120 11.18 -0.30 -8.60
N LEU A 121 11.08 -0.39 -7.27
CA LEU A 121 11.82 -1.36 -6.46
C LEU A 121 10.95 -2.60 -6.23
N THR A 122 11.40 -3.74 -6.75
CA THR A 122 10.82 -5.05 -6.51
C THR A 122 11.65 -5.77 -5.46
N ILE A 123 11.00 -6.30 -4.43
CA ILE A 123 11.67 -7.03 -3.35
C ILE A 123 11.23 -8.47 -3.44
N ASN A 124 12.15 -9.34 -3.84
CA ASN A 124 11.88 -10.76 -4.02
C ASN A 124 11.84 -11.44 -2.66
N SER A 125 10.75 -11.25 -1.93
CA SER A 125 10.37 -12.22 -0.90
C SER A 125 9.74 -13.38 -1.63
N LYS A 126 10.31 -14.59 -1.50
CA LYS A 126 9.61 -15.82 -1.88
C LYS A 126 8.24 -15.73 -1.22
N LEU A 127 7.18 -15.59 -2.03
CA LEU A 127 5.82 -15.52 -1.52
C LEU A 127 5.60 -16.90 -0.91
N ILE A 128 5.74 -17.02 0.41
CA ILE A 128 5.07 -18.11 1.10
C ILE A 128 3.62 -17.77 0.81
N SER A 129 3.02 -18.46 -0.17
CA SER A 129 1.58 -18.48 -0.33
C SER A 129 1.08 -18.66 1.07
N LEU A 130 0.48 -17.61 1.66
CA LEU A 130 -0.24 -17.76 2.91
C LEU A 130 -1.13 -18.96 2.62
N LYS A 131 -0.91 -20.09 3.32
CA LYS A 131 -1.78 -21.25 3.16
C LYS A 131 -3.16 -20.66 3.33
N LYS A 132 -3.95 -20.63 2.25
CA LYS A 132 -5.30 -20.07 2.31
C LYS A 132 -5.95 -20.75 3.49
N ILE A 133 -6.47 -19.96 4.41
CA ILE A 133 -7.24 -20.52 5.52
C ILE A 133 -8.31 -21.38 4.84
N THR A 134 -8.30 -22.68 5.11
CA THR A 134 -9.26 -23.60 4.52
C THR A 134 -10.64 -23.18 5.02
N THR A 135 -11.48 -22.70 4.12
CA THR A 135 -12.86 -22.31 4.42
C THR A 135 -13.79 -23.35 3.82
N LEU A 136 -14.93 -23.59 4.48
CA LEU A 136 -15.96 -24.52 4.00
C LEU A 136 -16.56 -24.09 2.65
N THR A 137 -16.59 -22.78 2.41
CA THR A 137 -17.14 -22.14 1.21
C THR A 137 -16.13 -21.13 0.68
N PRO A 138 -15.17 -21.55 -0.16
CA PRO A 138 -14.06 -20.71 -0.56
C PRO A 138 -14.41 -19.71 -1.67
N GLY A 139 -15.62 -19.78 -2.22
CA GLY A 139 -16.21 -18.82 -3.15
C GLY A 139 -17.70 -18.58 -2.91
N PRO A 140 -18.37 -17.80 -3.78
CA PRO A 140 -19.82 -17.60 -3.73
C PRO A 140 -20.55 -18.94 -3.90
N THR A 141 -21.38 -19.32 -2.91
CA THR A 141 -22.10 -20.59 -2.91
C THR A 141 -23.32 -20.58 -3.83
N ASN A 142 -23.39 -21.55 -4.73
CA ASN A 142 -24.59 -21.88 -5.49
C ASN A 142 -25.53 -22.74 -4.63
N TRP A 143 -26.46 -22.08 -3.93
CA TRP A 143 -27.39 -22.76 -3.02
C TRP A 143 -28.27 -23.83 -3.69
N ASN A 144 -28.60 -23.68 -4.97
CA ASN A 144 -29.39 -24.68 -5.69
C ASN A 144 -28.59 -25.96 -5.93
N GLU A 145 -27.31 -25.82 -6.28
CA GLU A 145 -26.39 -26.93 -6.48
C GLU A 145 -26.01 -27.62 -5.16
N PHE A 146 -25.82 -26.83 -4.10
CA PHE A 146 -25.65 -27.33 -2.74
C PHE A 146 -26.85 -28.19 -2.32
N GLN A 147 -28.06 -27.66 -2.48
CA GLN A 147 -29.31 -28.35 -2.12
C GLN A 147 -29.51 -29.61 -2.95
N HIS A 148 -29.25 -29.55 -4.26
CA HIS A 148 -29.32 -30.70 -5.16
C HIS A 148 -28.34 -31.81 -4.74
N THR A 149 -27.09 -31.43 -4.42
CA THR A 149 -26.04 -32.37 -4.00
C THR A 149 -26.39 -33.05 -2.68
N LEU A 150 -26.94 -32.32 -1.72
CA LEU A 150 -27.41 -32.91 -0.46
C LEU A 150 -28.58 -33.88 -0.69
N LYS A 151 -29.61 -33.46 -1.44
CA LYS A 151 -30.79 -34.30 -1.68
C LYS A 151 -30.47 -35.60 -2.42
N THR A 152 -29.51 -35.56 -3.34
CA THR A 152 -29.15 -36.73 -4.15
C THR A 152 -28.22 -37.71 -3.46
N LYS A 153 -27.33 -37.21 -2.58
CA LYS A 153 -26.28 -38.03 -1.97
C LYS A 153 -26.54 -38.38 -0.50
N ILE A 154 -27.57 -37.83 0.13
CA ILE A 154 -27.93 -38.18 1.51
C ILE A 154 -28.46 -39.61 1.57
N ASN A 155 -27.82 -40.43 2.39
CA ASN A 155 -28.30 -41.79 2.67
C ASN A 155 -29.11 -41.76 3.98
N LEU A 156 -30.40 -42.07 3.90
CA LEU A 156 -31.28 -42.13 5.07
C LEU A 156 -31.42 -43.56 5.64
N SER A 157 -30.89 -44.57 4.98
CA SER A 157 -31.02 -45.98 5.39
C SER A 157 -29.87 -46.45 6.29
N ILE A 158 -29.37 -45.58 7.16
CA ILE A 158 -28.25 -45.86 8.06
C ILE A 158 -28.82 -46.37 9.39
N SER A 159 -28.29 -47.48 9.91
CA SER A 159 -28.64 -47.97 11.26
C SER A 159 -28.05 -47.04 12.32
N LEU A 160 -28.78 -46.80 13.42
CA LEU A 160 -28.39 -45.90 14.52
C LEU A 160 -28.53 -46.60 15.89
N LYS A 161 -28.29 -47.92 15.92
CA LYS A 161 -28.60 -48.76 17.09
C LYS A 161 -27.44 -48.83 18.08
N SER A 162 -26.22 -48.51 17.65
CA SER A 162 -25.03 -48.48 18.49
C SER A 162 -24.36 -47.10 18.46
N SER A 163 -23.55 -46.80 19.48
CA SER A 163 -22.76 -45.56 19.51
C SER A 163 -21.83 -45.44 18.30
N ILE A 164 -21.18 -46.55 17.90
CA ILE A 164 -20.33 -46.62 16.71
C ILE A 164 -21.12 -46.26 15.43
N GLU A 165 -22.35 -46.75 15.31
CA GLU A 165 -23.20 -46.49 14.15
C GLU A 165 -23.63 -45.02 14.08
N ILE A 166 -23.92 -44.41 15.23
CA ILE A 166 -24.24 -42.98 15.34
C ILE A 166 -23.05 -42.12 14.93
N ASP A 167 -21.85 -42.44 15.44
CA ASP A 167 -20.63 -41.69 15.10
C ASP A 167 -20.33 -41.77 13.59
N ASN A 168 -20.47 -42.95 12.99
CA ASN A 168 -20.31 -43.15 11.55
C ASN A 168 -21.35 -42.38 10.72
N ALA A 169 -22.60 -42.28 11.20
CA ALA A 169 -23.64 -41.50 10.55
C ALA A 169 -23.34 -39.99 10.61
N ILE A 170 -22.85 -39.51 11.76
CA ILE A 170 -22.44 -38.11 11.95
C ILE A 170 -21.26 -37.77 11.03
N ASP A 171 -20.24 -38.62 10.96
CA ASP A 171 -19.09 -38.40 10.08
C ASP A 171 -19.49 -38.39 8.60
N SER A 172 -20.34 -39.34 8.19
CA SER A 172 -20.87 -39.41 6.83
C SER A 172 -21.69 -38.17 6.46
N PHE A 173 -22.53 -37.68 7.38
CA PHE A 173 -23.33 -36.48 7.14
C PHE A 173 -22.47 -35.22 7.10
N THR A 174 -21.48 -35.12 8.00
CA THR A 174 -20.56 -33.98 8.08
C THR A 174 -19.69 -33.89 6.83
N THR A 175 -19.09 -35.01 6.41
CA THR A 175 -18.29 -35.08 5.17
C THR A 175 -19.13 -34.78 3.93
N LEU A 176 -20.40 -35.22 3.91
CA LEU A 176 -21.33 -34.88 2.83
C LEU A 176 -21.61 -33.37 2.75
N ILE A 177 -21.91 -32.72 3.88
CA ILE A 177 -22.10 -31.26 3.93
C ILE A 177 -20.85 -30.53 3.48
N GLN A 178 -19.67 -30.95 3.97
CA GLN A 178 -18.41 -30.35 3.59
C GLN A 178 -18.15 -30.46 2.09
N LYS A 179 -18.38 -31.64 1.52
CA LYS A 179 -18.20 -31.87 0.09
C LYS A 179 -19.21 -31.08 -0.75
N ALA A 180 -20.48 -31.07 -0.36
CA ALA A 180 -21.50 -30.27 -1.04
C ALA A 180 -21.19 -28.77 -0.99
N ALA A 181 -20.69 -28.26 0.14
CA ALA A 181 -20.30 -26.86 0.29
C ALA A 181 -19.10 -26.49 -0.60
N LEU A 182 -18.09 -27.35 -0.67
CA LEU A 182 -16.92 -27.17 -1.54
C LEU A 182 -17.28 -27.23 -3.02
N ASP A 183 -18.08 -28.23 -3.43
CA ASP A 183 -18.50 -28.42 -4.83
C ASP A 183 -19.34 -27.24 -5.32
N SER A 184 -20.25 -26.73 -4.48
CA SER A 184 -21.15 -25.61 -4.81
C SER A 184 -20.54 -24.22 -4.62
N SER A 185 -19.34 -24.13 -4.05
CA SER A 185 -18.65 -22.86 -3.78
C SER A 185 -17.27 -22.85 -4.44
N PRO A 186 -17.18 -23.00 -5.77
CA PRO A 186 -15.91 -23.04 -6.47
C PRO A 186 -15.13 -21.76 -6.15
N GLU A 187 -13.82 -21.92 -5.92
CA GLU A 187 -12.98 -20.74 -5.74
C GLU A 187 -13.12 -19.82 -6.95
N PRO A 188 -13.31 -18.51 -6.74
CA PRO A 188 -13.13 -17.59 -7.84
C PRO A 188 -11.74 -17.86 -8.39
N SER A 189 -11.66 -18.24 -9.68
CA SER A 189 -10.38 -18.39 -10.35
C SER A 189 -9.57 -17.15 -10.00
N THR A 190 -8.27 -17.31 -9.75
CA THR A 190 -7.36 -16.18 -9.67
C THR A 190 -7.28 -15.53 -11.05
N THR A 191 -8.38 -14.93 -11.50
CA THR A 191 -8.42 -14.02 -12.62
C THR A 191 -7.41 -12.97 -12.27
N LYS A 192 -6.32 -12.98 -13.05
CA LYS A 192 -5.32 -11.92 -13.05
C LYS A 192 -6.08 -10.60 -12.91
N PRO A 193 -5.64 -9.68 -12.03
CA PRO A 193 -6.35 -8.44 -11.77
C PRO A 193 -6.79 -7.86 -13.11
N ASP A 194 -8.10 -7.60 -13.26
CA ASP A 194 -8.72 -7.21 -14.53
C ASP A 194 -7.79 -6.23 -15.22
N LYS A 195 -7.11 -6.69 -16.28
CA LYS A 195 -6.29 -5.80 -17.09
C LYS A 195 -7.26 -4.73 -17.55
N ILE A 196 -7.01 -3.48 -17.16
CA ILE A 196 -7.82 -2.35 -17.61
C ILE A 196 -7.79 -2.40 -19.12
N ASN A 197 -8.87 -2.87 -19.73
CA ASN A 197 -8.89 -3.19 -21.15
C ASN A 197 -9.15 -1.89 -21.90
N LEU A 198 -8.10 -1.12 -22.16
CA LEU A 198 -8.19 0.09 -22.97
C LEU A 198 -8.41 -0.31 -24.43
N PRO A 199 -9.17 0.46 -25.23
CA PRO A 199 -9.26 0.26 -26.66
C PRO A 199 -7.87 0.21 -27.33
N HIS A 200 -7.71 -0.63 -28.36
CA HIS A 200 -6.43 -0.84 -29.05
C HIS A 200 -5.76 0.46 -29.50
N HIS A 201 -6.52 1.42 -30.05
CA HIS A 201 -5.99 2.70 -30.51
C HIS A 201 -5.33 3.52 -29.37
N ILE A 202 -5.84 3.43 -28.14
CA ILE A 202 -5.24 4.13 -26.98
C ILE A 202 -3.98 3.40 -26.51
N GLN A 203 -3.98 2.06 -26.55
CA GLN A 203 -2.79 1.27 -26.23
C GLN A 203 -1.65 1.55 -27.21
N GLN A 204 -1.97 1.66 -28.51
CA GLN A 204 -1.01 2.03 -29.54
C GLN A 204 -0.44 3.43 -29.27
N LEU A 205 -1.29 4.42 -29.01
CA LEU A 205 -0.84 5.78 -28.73
C LEU A 205 0.01 5.88 -27.45
N LEU A 206 -0.29 5.06 -26.45
CA LEU A 206 0.54 4.94 -25.24
C LEU A 206 1.93 4.39 -25.58
N SER A 207 2.00 3.35 -26.41
CA SER A 207 3.26 2.77 -26.89
C SER A 207 4.08 3.80 -27.68
N GLU A 208 3.46 4.51 -28.62
CA GLU A 208 4.10 5.58 -29.40
C GLU A 208 4.63 6.71 -28.51
N LYS A 209 3.86 7.14 -27.51
CA LYS A 209 4.31 8.13 -26.53
C LYS A 209 5.53 7.63 -25.73
N ILE A 210 5.53 6.37 -25.28
CA ILE A 210 6.67 5.77 -24.56
C ILE A 210 7.90 5.74 -25.46
N GLN A 211 7.76 5.33 -26.73
CA GLN A 211 8.86 5.33 -27.70
C GLN A 211 9.41 6.75 -27.96
N ALA A 212 8.53 7.73 -28.12
CA ALA A 212 8.93 9.13 -28.28
C ALA A 212 9.65 9.67 -27.04
N ARG A 213 9.23 9.27 -25.84
CA ARG A 213 9.93 9.62 -24.60
C ARG A 213 11.32 9.00 -24.55
N ASN A 214 11.45 7.72 -24.84
CA ASN A 214 12.76 7.03 -24.90
C ASN A 214 13.69 7.68 -25.93
N ARG A 215 13.15 8.07 -27.10
CA ARG A 215 13.91 8.79 -28.13
C ARG A 215 14.40 10.13 -27.61
N TRP A 216 13.53 10.97 -27.06
CA TRP A 216 13.91 12.27 -26.50
C TRP A 216 14.92 12.15 -25.35
N GLN A 217 14.79 11.14 -24.48
CA GLN A 217 15.75 10.89 -23.41
C GLN A 217 17.15 10.56 -23.97
N ARG A 218 17.22 9.80 -25.08
CA ARG A 218 18.49 9.46 -25.74
C ARG A 218 19.10 10.61 -26.53
N THR A 219 18.30 11.31 -27.33
CA THR A 219 18.80 12.32 -28.30
C THR A 219 18.88 13.71 -27.71
N ARG A 220 18.02 14.02 -26.73
CA ARG A 220 17.84 15.35 -26.12
C ARG A 220 17.48 16.46 -27.12
N MET A 221 17.05 16.09 -28.34
CA MET A 221 16.76 17.06 -29.40
C MET A 221 15.40 17.76 -29.20
N PRO A 222 15.29 19.07 -29.53
CA PRO A 222 14.01 19.80 -29.47
C PRO A 222 12.91 19.21 -30.36
N SER A 223 13.26 18.65 -31.52
CA SER A 223 12.34 17.98 -32.44
C SER A 223 11.67 16.74 -31.82
N ASP A 224 12.45 15.93 -31.09
CA ASP A 224 11.93 14.77 -30.36
C ASP A 224 11.07 15.20 -29.17
N LYS A 225 11.42 16.29 -28.48
CA LYS A 225 10.58 16.86 -27.42
C LYS A 225 9.23 17.35 -27.97
N LYS A 226 9.23 18.00 -29.15
CA LYS A 226 8.00 18.43 -29.83
C LYS A 226 7.10 17.24 -30.14
N THR A 227 7.68 16.16 -30.67
CA THR A 227 6.97 14.90 -30.95
C THR A 227 6.37 14.29 -29.70
N LEU A 228 7.15 14.20 -28.61
CA LEU A 228 6.69 13.70 -27.31
C LEU A 228 5.52 14.55 -26.75
N ASN A 229 5.63 15.88 -26.83
CA ASN A 229 4.60 16.79 -26.34
C ASN A 229 3.31 16.64 -27.15
N HIS A 230 3.41 16.52 -28.47
CA HIS A 230 2.27 16.27 -29.35
C HIS A 230 1.55 14.97 -28.96
N LEU A 231 2.27 13.84 -28.88
CA LEU A 231 1.69 12.55 -28.50
C LEU A 231 1.10 12.56 -27.09
N SER A 232 1.74 13.25 -26.14
CA SER A 232 1.24 13.39 -24.77
C SER A 232 -0.08 14.16 -24.71
N ASN A 233 -0.20 15.24 -25.50
CA ASN A 233 -1.43 16.02 -25.60
C ASN A 233 -2.55 15.25 -26.30
N SER A 234 -2.23 14.55 -27.40
CA SER A 234 -3.18 13.68 -28.09
C SER A 234 -3.71 12.58 -27.17
N LEU A 235 -2.84 11.92 -26.41
CA LEU A 235 -3.23 10.89 -25.46
C LEU A 235 -4.12 11.47 -24.35
N LYS A 236 -3.77 12.64 -23.80
CA LYS A 236 -4.58 13.33 -22.79
C LYS A 236 -5.99 13.62 -23.30
N ASN A 237 -6.12 14.10 -24.53
CA ASN A 237 -7.41 14.44 -25.14
C ASN A 237 -8.26 13.19 -25.40
N ILE A 238 -7.65 12.13 -25.95
CA ILE A 238 -8.35 10.86 -26.21
C ILE A 238 -8.79 10.20 -24.92
N LEU A 239 -7.94 10.17 -23.88
CA LEU A 239 -8.33 9.63 -22.57
C LEU A 239 -9.45 10.44 -21.91
N LYS A 240 -9.42 11.77 -22.05
CA LYS A 240 -10.51 12.63 -21.56
C LYS A 240 -11.83 12.27 -22.24
N LYS A 241 -11.84 12.14 -23.57
CA LYS A 241 -13.02 11.72 -24.34
C LYS A 241 -13.47 10.31 -23.95
N TYR A 242 -12.58 9.33 -23.95
CA TYR A 242 -12.87 7.94 -23.58
C TYR A 242 -13.49 7.83 -22.17
N ASN A 243 -12.93 8.54 -21.19
CA ASN A 243 -13.48 8.54 -19.83
C ASN A 243 -14.86 9.20 -19.77
N SER A 244 -15.09 10.26 -20.56
CA SER A 244 -16.40 10.91 -20.70
C SER A 244 -17.42 9.95 -21.30
N ASP A 245 -17.10 9.32 -22.43
CA ASP A 245 -17.98 8.37 -23.12
C ASP A 245 -18.28 7.16 -22.24
N LYS A 246 -17.26 6.62 -21.55
CA LYS A 246 -17.44 5.52 -20.59
C LYS A 246 -18.35 5.91 -19.43
N TYR A 247 -18.22 7.14 -18.93
CA TYR A 247 -19.10 7.64 -17.87
C TYR A 247 -20.54 7.83 -18.39
N GLN A 248 -20.70 8.34 -19.61
CA GLN A 248 -22.00 8.49 -20.26
C GLN A 248 -22.70 7.13 -20.42
N SER A 249 -22.01 6.12 -20.99
CA SER A 249 -22.56 4.76 -21.10
C SER A 249 -22.87 4.13 -19.75
N TYR A 250 -22.07 4.44 -18.71
CA TYR A 250 -22.38 4.01 -17.34
C TYR A 250 -23.71 4.62 -16.86
N ILE A 251 -23.94 5.91 -17.08
CA ILE A 251 -25.21 6.57 -16.71
C ILE A 251 -26.38 5.98 -17.49
N GLU A 252 -26.23 5.75 -18.80
CA GLU A 252 -27.25 5.14 -19.66
C GLU A 252 -27.58 3.69 -19.25
N SER A 253 -26.62 2.95 -18.70
CA SER A 253 -26.83 1.58 -18.22
C SER A 253 -27.59 1.47 -16.90
N LEU A 254 -27.83 2.59 -16.20
CA LEU A 254 -28.51 2.59 -14.92
C LEU A 254 -30.00 2.23 -15.08
N SER A 255 -30.50 1.31 -14.25
CA SER A 255 -31.90 0.90 -14.26
C SER A 255 -32.46 0.70 -12.85
N ASN A 256 -33.78 0.78 -12.71
CA ASN A 256 -34.45 0.60 -11.41
C ASN A 256 -34.37 -0.86 -10.90
N ASN A 257 -34.22 -1.85 -11.79
CA ASN A 257 -34.30 -3.28 -11.44
C ASN A 257 -33.20 -3.77 -10.49
N LYS A 258 -32.09 -3.03 -10.33
CA LYS A 258 -30.93 -3.45 -9.51
C LYS A 258 -30.53 -2.44 -8.43
N ASN A 259 -31.42 -1.48 -8.08
CA ASN A 259 -31.09 -0.33 -7.22
C ASN A 259 -29.84 0.44 -7.70
N SER A 260 -29.48 0.35 -8.99
CA SER A 260 -28.24 0.93 -9.49
C SER A 260 -28.32 2.45 -9.48
N ILE A 261 -29.48 3.01 -9.85
CA ILE A 261 -29.75 4.45 -9.77
C ILE A 261 -29.57 4.94 -8.33
N TRP A 262 -30.22 4.31 -7.35
CA TRP A 262 -30.07 4.68 -5.94
C TRP A 262 -28.63 4.61 -5.45
N LYS A 263 -27.89 3.55 -5.78
CA LYS A 263 -26.47 3.41 -5.40
C LYS A 263 -25.60 4.51 -6.03
N SER A 264 -25.80 4.80 -7.31
CA SER A 264 -25.10 5.86 -8.04
C SER A 264 -25.41 7.24 -7.46
N THR A 265 -26.69 7.55 -7.27
CA THR A 265 -27.16 8.80 -6.67
C THR A 265 -26.64 8.95 -5.25
N LYS A 266 -26.71 7.90 -4.43
CA LYS A 266 -26.14 7.89 -3.07
C LYS A 266 -24.63 8.12 -3.08
N LYS A 267 -23.89 7.61 -4.06
CA LYS A 267 -22.43 7.83 -4.19
C LYS A 267 -22.09 9.25 -4.65
N ILE A 268 -22.93 9.86 -5.48
CA ILE A 268 -22.76 11.26 -5.93
C ILE A 268 -23.14 12.23 -4.81
N LEU A 269 -24.30 11.99 -4.18
CA LEU A 269 -24.86 12.79 -3.10
C LEU A 269 -24.26 12.45 -1.74
N SER A 270 -23.44 11.40 -1.63
CA SER A 270 -22.78 11.09 -0.37
C SER A 270 -21.97 12.30 0.00
N HIS A 271 -22.43 13.01 1.02
CA HIS A 271 -21.63 14.01 1.69
C HIS A 271 -20.35 13.29 2.08
N ARG A 272 -19.25 13.67 1.46
CA ARG A 272 -17.95 13.45 2.10
C ARG A 272 -18.11 14.13 3.46
N GLN A 273 -17.83 13.40 4.54
CA GLN A 273 -17.75 14.03 5.84
C GLN A 273 -16.81 15.23 5.67
N ILE A 274 -17.39 16.43 5.73
CA ILE A 274 -16.61 17.65 5.78
C ILE A 274 -15.89 17.51 7.11
N MET A 275 -14.57 17.53 7.07
CA MET A 275 -13.75 17.51 8.27
C MET A 275 -14.33 18.59 9.21
N PRO A 276 -14.80 18.24 10.42
CA PRO A 276 -15.44 19.19 11.30
C PRO A 276 -14.47 20.33 11.63
N PRO A 277 -14.96 21.48 12.11
CA PRO A 277 -14.08 22.52 12.64
C PRO A 277 -13.11 21.89 13.63
N LEU A 278 -11.82 22.15 13.42
CA LEU A 278 -10.79 21.62 14.29
C LEU A 278 -10.55 22.63 15.41
N ARG A 279 -10.26 22.14 16.61
CA ARG A 279 -10.05 23.01 17.76
C ARG A 279 -8.58 23.39 17.86
N ASN A 280 -8.32 24.70 17.90
CA ASN A 280 -7.02 25.26 18.22
C ASN A 280 -6.70 25.08 19.71
N SER A 281 -5.42 25.25 20.06
CA SER A 281 -4.92 25.20 21.45
C SER A 281 -5.52 26.29 22.35
N ASP A 282 -5.98 27.39 21.76
CA ASP A 282 -6.67 28.51 22.42
C ASP A 282 -8.20 28.31 22.51
N ASN A 283 -8.70 27.10 22.24
CA ASN A 283 -10.11 26.74 22.13
C ASN A 283 -10.89 27.39 20.98
N SER A 284 -10.25 28.17 20.10
CA SER A 284 -10.91 28.68 18.89
C SER A 284 -11.10 27.58 17.85
N LEU A 285 -12.00 27.79 16.88
CA LEU A 285 -12.34 26.80 15.87
C LEU A 285 -11.75 27.17 14.50
N ALA A 286 -10.96 26.26 13.92
CA ALA A 286 -10.51 26.32 12.54
C ALA A 286 -11.61 25.82 11.60
N ILE A 287 -12.33 26.74 10.96
CA ILE A 287 -13.56 26.46 10.22
C ILE A 287 -13.28 26.29 8.72
N THR A 288 -12.45 27.14 8.12
CA THR A 288 -12.16 27.06 6.67
C THR A 288 -11.13 25.98 6.38
N ASN A 289 -11.06 25.53 5.12
CA ASN A 289 -10.03 24.56 4.71
C ASN A 289 -8.61 25.11 4.90
N ASN A 290 -8.43 26.42 4.74
CA ASN A 290 -7.15 27.08 4.95
C ASN A 290 -6.76 27.08 6.43
N ASP A 291 -7.70 27.43 7.32
CA ASP A 291 -7.45 27.42 8.76
C ASP A 291 -7.17 26.02 9.28
N LYS A 292 -7.91 25.02 8.78
CA LYS A 292 -7.67 23.60 9.12
C LYS A 292 -6.31 23.14 8.62
N ALA A 293 -5.92 23.52 7.40
CA ALA A 293 -4.61 23.18 6.86
C ALA A 293 -3.49 23.83 7.68
N ASN A 294 -3.65 25.10 8.07
CA ASN A 294 -2.69 25.79 8.93
C ASN A 294 -2.61 25.15 10.32
N LEU A 295 -3.75 24.89 10.97
CA LEU A 295 -3.78 24.21 12.27
C LEU A 295 -3.10 22.83 12.19
N ILE A 296 -3.44 22.02 11.19
CA ILE A 296 -2.81 20.70 11.00
C ILE A 296 -1.32 20.89 10.75
N SER A 297 -0.91 21.86 9.94
CA SER A 297 0.49 22.17 9.70
C SER A 297 1.22 22.50 11.00
N THR A 298 0.66 23.38 11.84
CA THR A 298 1.22 23.75 13.14
C THR A 298 1.25 22.57 14.10
N TYR A 299 0.16 21.80 14.20
CA TYR A 299 0.11 20.60 15.03
C TYR A 299 1.15 19.57 14.60
N LEU A 300 1.27 19.31 13.30
CA LEU A 300 2.30 18.41 12.78
C LEU A 300 3.69 18.97 13.04
N GLU A 301 3.93 20.26 12.79
CA GLU A 301 5.21 20.90 13.11
C GLU A 301 5.56 20.74 14.59
N ASP A 302 4.60 20.90 15.50
CA ASP A 302 4.77 20.77 16.95
C ASP A 302 5.01 19.32 17.41
N ASN A 303 4.28 18.36 16.85
CA ASN A 303 4.42 16.94 17.21
C ASN A 303 5.61 16.26 16.54
N PHE A 304 6.04 16.77 15.39
CA PHE A 304 7.23 16.31 14.67
C PHE A 304 8.44 17.23 14.90
N LYS A 305 8.53 17.85 16.10
CA LYS A 305 9.78 18.42 16.58
C LYS A 305 10.70 17.29 17.06
N PRO A 306 12.02 17.36 16.81
CA PRO A 306 12.96 16.48 17.48
C PRO A 306 12.76 16.65 18.99
N HIS A 307 12.40 15.58 19.71
CA HIS A 307 12.41 15.63 21.17
C HIS A 307 13.84 15.90 21.64
N ASN A 308 14.02 16.82 22.59
CA ASN A 308 15.27 16.94 23.31
C ASN A 308 15.38 15.73 24.24
N ASP A 309 16.39 14.90 23.98
CA ASP A 309 16.87 13.76 24.78
C ASP A 309 15.83 12.73 25.27
N ILE A 310 15.87 11.54 24.65
CA ILE A 310 15.11 10.33 25.01
C ILE A 310 15.70 9.63 26.25
N ASN A 311 16.73 10.18 26.90
CA ASN A 311 17.30 9.59 28.12
C ASN A 311 16.51 10.02 29.38
N ASP A 312 15.24 9.64 29.44
CA ASP A 312 14.53 9.59 30.71
C ASP A 312 14.93 8.30 31.44
N ASN A 313 16.00 8.39 32.25
CA ASN A 313 16.48 7.27 33.05
C ASN A 313 15.40 6.70 33.98
N GLU A 314 14.43 7.50 34.44
CA GLU A 314 13.32 6.97 35.24
C GLU A 314 12.40 6.12 34.39
N HIS A 315 12.10 6.53 33.16
CA HIS A 315 11.32 5.72 32.23
C HIS A 315 12.01 4.39 31.89
N TYR A 316 13.33 4.42 31.62
CA TYR A 316 14.10 3.20 31.38
C TYR A 316 14.09 2.25 32.59
N LEU A 317 14.32 2.77 33.79
CA LEU A 317 14.26 1.98 35.03
C LEU A 317 12.86 1.41 35.29
N THR A 318 11.81 2.15 34.93
CA THR A 318 10.43 1.68 35.04
C THR A 318 10.15 0.52 34.08
N ILE A 319 10.60 0.63 32.83
CA ILE A 319 10.46 -0.44 31.82
C ILE A 319 11.30 -1.66 32.20
N GLU A 320 12.54 -1.47 32.66
CA GLU A 320 13.41 -2.57 33.10
C GLU A 320 12.80 -3.32 34.28
N ASN A 321 12.22 -2.61 35.24
CA ASN A 321 11.51 -3.24 36.37
C ASN A 321 10.28 -4.02 35.92
N ILE A 322 9.52 -3.55 34.93
CA ILE A 322 8.36 -4.28 34.38
C ILE A 322 8.80 -5.53 33.62
N VAL A 323 9.87 -5.44 32.83
CA VAL A 323 10.39 -6.56 32.02
C VAL A 323 11.04 -7.63 32.90
N ASN A 324 11.70 -7.22 34.00
CA ASN A 324 12.37 -8.12 34.93
C ASN A 324 11.47 -8.63 36.06
N GLN A 325 10.23 -8.16 36.17
CA GLN A 325 9.27 -8.76 37.08
C GLN A 325 8.87 -10.16 36.56
N PRO A 326 9.04 -11.22 37.36
CA PRO A 326 8.53 -12.53 36.98
C PRO A 326 7.02 -12.45 36.82
N LEU A 327 6.52 -12.95 35.68
CA LEU A 327 5.09 -13.10 35.42
C LEU A 327 4.43 -13.73 36.65
N SER A 328 3.57 -12.97 37.33
CA SER A 328 2.79 -13.49 38.44
C SER A 328 1.99 -14.68 37.90
N ALA A 329 2.19 -15.85 38.50
CA ALA A 329 1.47 -17.06 38.12
C ALA A 329 -0.03 -16.74 38.10
N PHE A 330 -0.66 -16.90 36.93
CA PHE A 330 -2.10 -16.80 36.82
C PHE A 330 -2.74 -17.77 37.80
N SER A 331 -3.44 -17.26 38.81
CA SER A 331 -4.32 -18.09 39.63
C SER A 331 -5.37 -18.71 38.71
N PRO A 332 -5.67 -20.01 38.86
CA PRO A 332 -6.67 -20.67 38.04
C PRO A 332 -8.02 -19.96 38.21
N PHE A 333 -8.63 -19.58 37.08
CA PHE A 333 -9.96 -19.01 37.01
C PHE A 333 -10.95 -19.93 37.75
N GLN A 334 -11.54 -19.44 38.86
CA GLN A 334 -12.75 -20.05 39.41
C GLN A 334 -13.96 -19.58 38.60
N PRO A 335 -14.79 -20.49 38.07
CA PRO A 335 -16.01 -20.10 37.37
C PRO A 335 -17.05 -19.63 38.40
N LYS A 336 -17.45 -18.36 38.33
CA LYS A 336 -18.64 -17.90 39.06
C LYS A 336 -19.87 -18.04 38.17
N HIS A 337 -20.74 -18.97 38.59
CA HIS A 337 -22.11 -19.13 38.15
C HIS A 337 -22.85 -17.78 38.09
N ASN A 338 -23.42 -17.45 36.92
CA ASN A 338 -24.49 -16.47 36.84
C ASN A 338 -25.79 -17.14 37.27
N SER A 339 -26.27 -16.83 38.47
CA SER A 339 -27.67 -17.06 38.82
C SER A 339 -28.54 -16.00 38.15
N ILE A 340 -29.40 -16.44 37.24
CA ILE A 340 -30.54 -15.65 36.77
C ILE A 340 -31.47 -15.56 37.99
N ARG A 341 -31.64 -14.36 38.54
CA ARG A 341 -32.74 -14.05 39.44
C ARG A 341 -33.70 -13.13 38.73
N ASP A 342 -34.89 -13.67 38.53
CA ASP A 342 -36.13 -12.96 38.26
C ASP A 342 -36.29 -11.77 39.19
N ASN A 343 -36.63 -10.62 38.62
CA ASN A 343 -37.35 -9.55 39.32
C ASN A 343 -38.50 -9.13 38.40
N LEU A 344 -39.53 -9.99 38.35
CA LEU A 344 -40.90 -9.51 38.46
C LEU A 344 -41.04 -8.92 39.86
N TYR A 345 -41.62 -7.73 40.00
CA TYR A 345 -42.73 -7.48 40.92
C TYR A 345 -43.29 -6.06 40.75
N TYR A 346 -44.61 -6.06 40.50
CA TYR A 346 -45.65 -5.03 40.61
C TYR A 346 -45.62 -3.79 39.73
#